data_AF-A0A2V9PQS1-F1
#
_entry.id   AF-A0A2V9PQS1-F1
#
_cell.length_a   1.000
_cell.length_b   1.000
_cell.length_c   1.000
_cell.angle_alpha   90.00
_cell.angle_beta   90.00
_cell.angle_gamma   90.00
#
_symmetry.space_group_name_H-M   'P 1'
#
loop_
_entity.id
_entity.type
_entity.pdbx_description
1 polymer ?
#
loop_
_entity_poly.entity_id
_entity_poly.type
_entity_poly.pdbx_seq_one_letter_code
_entity_poly.pdbx_strand_id
1 'polypeptide(L)'
;VDEYGFSKPEIYVPKAQFWNCQEPTASDAGQWAVVSAGMIEDGHNCLWLLQYPHQPLAGGSMYAFHLPASIPAQGSPDRPPTPAAQRNFGGVPLQGDVRLVFLNTIRDAEQLQPTWDRMQAQFQAMAEARKKKQ
;
A
#
# COMPACT_ATOMS: atom_id res chain seq x y z
N VAL A 1 -1.57 17.20 -0.30
CA VAL A 1 -0.99 15.93 -0.78
C VAL A 1 -1.77 14.82 -0.11
N ASP A 2 -2.20 13.82 -0.86
CA ASP A 2 -2.86 12.65 -0.29
C ASP A 2 -1.81 11.81 0.44
N GLU A 3 -1.86 11.84 1.76
CA GLU A 3 -0.84 11.22 2.61
C GLU A 3 -0.92 9.69 2.59
N TYR A 4 -2.07 9.09 2.26
CA TYR A 4 -2.28 7.63 2.27
C TYR A 4 -2.19 7.02 0.87
N GLY A 5 -2.22 7.83 -0.18
CA GLY A 5 -2.07 7.38 -1.57
C GLY A 5 -3.34 6.74 -2.14
N PHE A 6 -4.52 7.24 -1.76
CA PHE A 6 -5.82 6.82 -2.30
C PHE A 6 -6.14 7.44 -3.67
N SER A 7 -5.54 8.59 -3.97
CA SER A 7 -5.82 9.44 -5.12
C SER A 7 -4.74 9.34 -6.20
N LYS A 8 -5.00 9.93 -7.36
CA LYS A 8 -4.07 9.99 -8.50
C LYS A 8 -2.76 10.72 -8.13
N PRO A 9 -1.62 10.03 -7.99
CA PRO A 9 -0.36 10.66 -7.59
C PRO A 9 0.13 11.69 -8.62
N GLU A 10 -0.22 11.51 -9.89
CA GLU A 10 0.14 12.39 -11.00
C GLU A 10 -0.41 13.82 -10.86
N ILE A 11 -1.42 14.04 -9.99
CA ILE A 11 -1.95 15.38 -9.66
C ILE A 11 -0.91 16.20 -8.88
N TYR A 12 -0.06 15.54 -8.08
CA TYR A 12 0.94 16.21 -7.24
C TYR A 12 2.34 16.17 -7.86
N VAL A 13 2.70 15.05 -8.49
CA VAL A 13 4.01 14.84 -9.11
C VAL A 13 3.82 14.28 -10.51
N PRO A 14 4.13 15.03 -11.58
CA PRO A 14 3.95 14.55 -12.95
C PRO A 14 4.64 13.21 -13.20
N LYS A 15 3.93 12.28 -13.86
CA LYS A 15 4.39 10.90 -14.16
C LYS A 15 4.58 9.98 -12.94
N ALA A 16 4.27 10.44 -11.72
CA ALA A 16 4.27 9.56 -10.56
C ALA A 16 3.26 8.42 -10.75
N GLN A 17 3.61 7.27 -10.18
CA GLN A 17 2.79 6.06 -10.21
C GLN A 17 2.50 5.61 -8.79
N PHE A 18 1.43 4.85 -8.62
CA PHE A 18 1.18 4.18 -7.35
C PHE A 18 2.28 3.16 -7.08
N TRP A 19 2.76 3.11 -5.84
CA TRP A 19 3.80 2.17 -5.44
C TRP A 19 3.46 1.56 -4.07
N ASN A 20 3.70 0.25 -3.94
CA ASN A 20 3.46 -0.49 -2.72
C ASN A 20 4.79 -0.97 -2.12
N CYS A 21 5.18 -0.37 -0.98
CA CYS A 21 6.38 -0.77 -0.24
C CYS A 21 6.39 -2.22 0.27
N GLN A 22 5.24 -2.89 0.24
CA GLN A 22 5.11 -4.30 0.60
C GLN A 22 5.40 -5.26 -0.55
N GLU A 23 5.34 -4.77 -1.79
CA GLU A 23 5.50 -5.54 -3.03
C GLU A 23 6.49 -4.86 -3.99
N PRO A 24 7.69 -4.46 -3.54
CA PRO A 24 8.64 -3.83 -4.43
C PRO A 24 9.19 -4.84 -5.44
N THR A 25 9.52 -4.34 -6.62
CA THR A 25 10.02 -5.12 -7.75
C THR A 25 11.42 -4.65 -8.14
N ALA A 26 12.13 -5.44 -8.95
CA ALA A 26 13.46 -5.06 -9.42
C ALA A 26 13.49 -3.73 -10.19
N SER A 27 12.39 -3.32 -10.82
CA SER A 27 12.31 -2.04 -11.53
C SER A 27 12.26 -0.82 -10.61
N ASP A 28 12.02 -1.01 -9.31
CA ASP A 28 11.97 0.09 -8.34
C ASP A 28 13.37 0.48 -7.83
N ALA A 29 14.39 -0.33 -8.13
CA ALA A 29 15.75 -0.10 -7.67
C ALA A 29 16.28 1.28 -8.12
N GLY A 30 16.84 2.03 -7.17
CA GLY A 30 17.35 3.38 -7.41
C GLY A 30 16.29 4.44 -7.77
N GLN A 31 15.00 4.12 -7.67
CA GLN A 31 13.92 5.09 -7.87
C GLN A 31 13.61 5.85 -6.57
N TRP A 32 12.84 6.93 -6.70
CA TRP A 32 12.27 7.64 -5.57
C TRP A 32 10.89 7.08 -5.23
N ALA A 33 10.65 6.83 -3.95
CA ALA A 33 9.34 6.45 -3.43
C ALA A 33 8.90 7.44 -2.35
N VAL A 34 7.63 7.83 -2.37
CA VAL A 34 7.02 8.62 -1.31
C VAL A 34 6.04 7.72 -0.56
N VAL A 35 6.21 7.63 0.75
CA VAL A 35 5.44 6.72 1.61
C VAL A 35 4.85 7.49 2.78
N SER A 36 3.61 7.17 3.11
CA SER A 36 2.92 7.68 4.31
C SER A 36 3.63 7.22 5.58
N ALA A 37 3.87 8.15 6.52
CA ALA A 37 4.26 7.78 7.87
C ALA A 37 3.15 6.98 8.55
N GLY A 38 1.89 7.39 8.36
CA GLY A 38 0.70 6.69 8.87
C GLY A 38 0.58 5.26 8.33
N MET A 39 0.85 5.01 7.04
CA MET A 39 0.85 3.62 6.53
C MET A 39 1.99 2.77 7.09
N ILE A 40 3.15 3.36 7.41
CA ILE A 40 4.24 2.63 8.05
C ILE A 40 3.80 2.20 9.46
N GLU A 41 3.14 3.09 10.19
CA GLU A 41 2.59 2.82 11.53
C GLU A 41 1.40 1.86 11.48
N ASP A 42 0.34 2.17 10.74
CA ASP A 42 -0.89 1.36 10.66
C ASP A 42 -0.61 -0.03 10.07
N GLY A 43 0.20 -0.08 9.00
CA GLY A 43 0.51 -1.31 8.30
C GLY A 43 1.58 -2.15 8.98
N HIS A 44 2.47 -1.55 9.80
CA HIS A 44 3.66 -2.18 10.38
C HIS A 44 4.60 -2.90 9.38
N ASN A 45 4.46 -2.62 8.08
CA ASN A 45 5.07 -3.46 7.02
C ASN A 45 6.12 -2.75 6.18
N CYS A 46 6.25 -1.43 6.32
CA CYS A 46 7.18 -0.63 5.52
C CYS A 46 8.29 0.00 6.36
N LEU A 47 8.45 -0.48 7.60
CA LEU A 47 9.54 -0.10 8.51
C LEU A 47 10.92 -0.36 7.90
N TRP A 48 11.03 -1.37 7.03
CA TRP A 48 12.28 -1.69 6.33
C TRP A 48 12.83 -0.52 5.51
N LEU A 49 12.01 0.47 5.13
CA LEU A 49 12.50 1.65 4.42
C LEU A 49 13.27 2.62 5.29
N LEU A 50 13.03 2.63 6.61
CA LEU A 50 13.61 3.61 7.55
C LEU A 50 15.13 3.48 7.69
N GLN A 51 15.72 2.37 7.25
CA GLN A 51 17.18 2.19 7.19
C GLN A 51 17.84 2.97 6.04
N TYR A 52 17.07 3.43 5.05
CA TYR A 52 17.59 4.18 3.91
C TYR A 52 17.48 5.69 4.14
N PRO A 53 18.34 6.50 3.50
CA PRO A 53 18.24 7.95 3.55
C PRO A 53 16.85 8.42 3.11
N HIS A 54 16.22 9.25 3.94
CA HIS A 54 14.88 9.76 3.69
C HIS A 54 14.72 11.21 4.12
N GLN A 55 13.77 11.89 3.48
CA GLN A 55 13.41 13.26 3.78
C GLN A 55 11.96 13.32 4.27
N PRO A 56 11.68 13.96 5.42
CA PRO A 56 10.31 14.21 5.85
C PRO A 56 9.66 15.22 4.89
N LEU A 57 8.43 14.92 4.49
CA LEU A 57 7.56 15.78 3.71
C LEU A 57 6.30 16.11 4.51
N ALA A 58 5.58 17.15 4.11
CA ALA A 58 4.26 17.50 4.67
C ALA A 58 4.23 17.57 6.21
N GLY A 59 5.29 18.11 6.84
CA GLY A 59 5.38 18.20 8.30
C GLY A 59 5.64 16.87 9.01
N GLY A 60 6.08 15.83 8.28
CA GLY A 60 6.39 14.51 8.82
C GLY A 60 5.32 13.45 8.60
N SER A 61 4.19 13.79 7.95
CA SER A 61 3.15 12.80 7.62
C SER A 61 3.54 11.87 6.47
N MET A 62 4.60 12.21 5.72
CA MET A 62 5.14 11.38 4.64
C MET A 62 6.66 11.45 4.63
N TYR A 63 7.29 10.46 4.00
CA TYR A 63 8.71 10.41 3.76
C TYR A 63 9.01 10.14 2.28
N ALA A 64 9.98 10.87 1.72
CA ALA A 64 10.60 10.53 0.46
C ALA A 64 11.84 9.67 0.71
N PHE A 65 11.89 8.49 0.12
CA PHE A 65 13.02 7.56 0.16
C PHE A 65 13.67 7.48 -1.22
N HIS A 66 15.00 7.48 -1.26
CA HIS A 66 15.73 6.99 -2.42
C HIS A 66 15.96 5.49 -2.22
N LEU A 67 15.31 4.68 -3.05
CA LEU A 67 15.34 3.22 -2.92
C LEU A 67 16.76 2.69 -3.19
N PRO A 68 17.15 1.56 -2.56
CA PRO A 68 18.47 0.97 -2.77
C PRO A 68 18.67 0.58 -4.23
N ALA A 69 19.94 0.49 -4.65
CA ALA A 69 20.32 0.05 -5.99
C ALA A 69 19.92 -1.41 -6.30
N SER A 70 19.54 -2.18 -5.28
CA SER A 70 18.95 -3.51 -5.43
C SER A 70 17.88 -3.67 -4.35
N ILE A 71 16.67 -4.06 -4.76
CA ILE A 71 15.58 -4.33 -3.83
C ILE A 71 15.86 -5.64 -3.09
N PRO A 72 15.88 -5.64 -1.75
CA PRO A 72 16.16 -6.85 -0.99
C PRO A 72 15.02 -7.87 -1.10
N ALA A 73 15.37 -9.16 -1.09
CA ALA A 73 14.39 -10.24 -1.06
C ALA A 73 13.50 -10.18 0.19
N GLN A 74 12.28 -10.68 0.10
CA GLN A 74 11.31 -10.65 1.21
C GLN A 74 11.75 -11.51 2.41
N GLY A 75 11.25 -11.20 3.61
CA GLY A 75 11.19 -12.16 4.74
C GLY A 75 11.93 -11.82 6.03
N SER A 76 12.40 -10.59 6.23
CA SER A 76 12.91 -10.11 7.52
C SER A 76 12.41 -8.71 7.85
N PRO A 77 12.46 -8.23 9.11
CA PRO A 77 11.98 -6.89 9.49
C PRO A 77 12.64 -5.75 8.71
N ASP A 78 13.92 -5.90 8.36
CA ASP A 78 14.68 -4.93 7.56
C ASP A 78 14.52 -5.16 6.05
N ARG A 79 13.48 -5.89 5.63
CA ARG A 79 13.19 -6.22 4.24
C ARG A 79 11.69 -6.14 3.97
N PRO A 80 11.27 -6.12 2.69
CA PRO A 80 9.87 -6.23 2.35
C PRO A 80 9.22 -7.47 3.01
N PRO A 81 7.95 -7.35 3.44
CA PRO A 81 7.24 -8.45 4.08
C PRO A 81 7.01 -9.60 3.09
N THR A 82 6.89 -10.83 3.61
CA THR A 82 6.36 -11.95 2.81
C THR A 82 4.87 -11.73 2.52
N PRO A 83 4.26 -12.39 1.51
CA PRO A 83 2.84 -12.20 1.20
C PRO A 83 1.92 -12.50 2.40
N ALA A 84 2.31 -13.44 3.27
CA ALA A 84 1.57 -13.79 4.48
C ALA A 84 1.70 -12.73 5.60
N ALA A 85 2.74 -11.91 5.57
CA ALA A 85 2.97 -10.85 6.54
C ALA A 85 2.39 -9.49 6.11
N GLN A 86 2.01 -9.34 4.83
CA GLN A 86 1.39 -8.13 4.31
C GLN A 86 0.08 -7.80 5.03
N ARG A 87 -0.19 -6.51 5.17
CA ARG A 87 -1.35 -5.94 5.87
C ARG A 87 -1.89 -4.79 5.05
N ASN A 88 -3.20 -4.73 4.99
CA ASN A 88 -3.91 -3.59 4.46
C ASN A 88 -4.00 -2.47 5.48
N PHE A 89 -4.24 -1.26 4.97
CA PHE A 89 -4.62 -0.11 5.76
C PHE A 89 -5.75 -0.47 6.75
N GLY A 90 -5.59 -0.05 8.01
CA GLY A 90 -6.55 -0.34 9.09
C GLY A 90 -6.74 -1.83 9.43
N GLY A 91 -5.85 -2.72 8.96
CA GLY A 91 -5.97 -4.17 9.20
C GLY A 91 -7.14 -4.84 8.47
N VAL A 92 -7.70 -4.18 7.46
CA VAL A 92 -8.86 -4.66 6.71
C VAL A 92 -8.54 -6.01 6.02
N PRO A 93 -9.32 -7.08 6.23
CA PRO A 93 -9.02 -8.41 5.71
C PRO A 93 -9.46 -8.60 4.24
N LEU A 94 -9.35 -7.56 3.42
CA LEU A 94 -9.64 -7.64 1.99
C LEU A 94 -8.42 -8.18 1.22
N GLN A 95 -8.68 -8.80 0.08
CA GLN A 95 -7.62 -9.27 -0.81
C GLN A 95 -7.05 -8.08 -1.60
N GLY A 96 -5.73 -8.02 -1.73
CA GLY A 96 -5.02 -6.95 -2.42
C GLY A 96 -4.94 -5.66 -1.60
N ASP A 97 -4.30 -4.63 -2.17
CA ASP A 97 -4.15 -3.32 -1.54
C ASP A 97 -5.42 -2.49 -1.63
N VAL A 98 -6.04 -2.19 -0.49
CA VAL A 98 -7.28 -1.40 -0.43
C VAL A 98 -7.12 -0.01 -1.06
N ARG A 99 -5.91 0.55 -1.11
CA ARG A 99 -5.67 1.85 -1.76
C ARG A 99 -5.90 1.77 -3.27
N LEU A 100 -5.57 0.63 -3.88
CA LEU A 100 -5.84 0.40 -5.30
C LEU A 100 -7.33 0.29 -5.60
N VAL A 101 -8.15 -0.17 -4.65
CA VAL A 101 -9.60 -0.20 -4.78
C VAL A 101 -10.13 1.22 -5.00
N PHE A 102 -9.77 2.15 -4.13
CA PHE A 102 -10.15 3.57 -4.27
C PHE A 102 -9.55 4.20 -5.53
N LEU A 103 -8.26 3.99 -5.79
CA LEU A 103 -7.58 4.59 -6.94
C LEU A 103 -8.18 4.14 -8.27
N ASN A 104 -8.56 2.87 -8.40
CA ASN A 104 -9.18 2.35 -9.61
C ASN A 104 -10.55 2.97 -9.85
N THR A 105 -11.37 3.13 -8.81
CA THR A 105 -12.66 3.81 -8.90
C THR A 105 -12.53 5.31 -9.18
N ILE A 106 -11.47 5.96 -8.71
CA ILE A 106 -11.17 7.36 -9.02
C ILE A 106 -10.68 7.53 -10.48
N ARG A 107 -10.00 6.50 -11.01
CA ARG A 107 -9.57 6.47 -12.41
C ARG A 107 -10.72 6.19 -13.36
N ASP A 108 -11.63 5.30 -12.96
CA ASP A 108 -12.80 4.88 -13.73
C ASP A 108 -14.02 4.74 -12.82
N ALA A 109 -14.96 5.69 -12.94
CA ALA A 109 -16.17 5.73 -12.12
C ALA A 109 -17.11 4.53 -12.39
N GLU A 110 -17.03 3.90 -13.57
CA GLU A 110 -17.82 2.70 -13.89
C GLU A 110 -17.41 1.50 -13.03
N GLN A 111 -16.19 1.52 -12.45
CA GLN A 111 -15.73 0.49 -11.52
C GLN A 111 -16.34 0.59 -10.13
N LEU A 112 -17.09 1.65 -9.79
CA LEU A 112 -17.65 1.82 -8.44
C LEU A 112 -18.57 0.66 -8.05
N GLN A 113 -19.61 0.40 -8.85
CA GLN A 113 -20.59 -0.65 -8.53
C GLN A 113 -19.97 -2.06 -8.55
N PRO A 114 -19.21 -2.46 -9.60
CA PRO A 114 -18.56 -3.78 -9.60
C PRO A 114 -17.60 -3.99 -8.44
N THR A 115 -16.92 -2.93 -8.00
CA THR A 115 -16.03 -2.98 -6.84
C THR A 115 -16.79 -3.16 -5.55
N TRP A 116 -17.88 -2.40 -5.37
CA TRP A 116 -18.77 -2.54 -4.22
C TRP A 116 -19.34 -3.95 -4.11
N ASP A 117 -19.84 -4.52 -5.22
CA ASP A 117 -20.41 -5.87 -5.27
C ASP A 117 -19.36 -6.93 -4.86
N ARG A 118 -18.12 -6.80 -5.36
CA ARG A 118 -17.01 -7.68 -4.97
C ARG A 118 -16.68 -7.58 -3.48
N MET A 119 -16.61 -6.36 -2.93
CA MET A 119 -16.36 -6.16 -1.51
C MET A 119 -17.46 -6.76 -0.65
N GLN A 120 -18.74 -6.54 -1.00
CA GLN A 120 -19.87 -7.15 -0.30
C GLN A 120 -19.80 -8.68 -0.32
N ALA A 121 -19.52 -9.30 -1.47
CA ALA A 121 -19.35 -10.74 -1.59
C ALA A 121 -18.21 -11.28 -0.70
N GLN A 122 -17.06 -10.59 -0.67
CA GLN A 122 -15.95 -10.95 0.22
C GLN A 122 -16.33 -10.86 1.70
N PHE A 123 -17.02 -9.79 2.11
CA PHE A 123 -17.48 -9.66 3.50
C PHE A 123 -18.49 -10.73 3.89
N GLN A 124 -19.44 -11.06 3.00
CA GLN A 124 -20.39 -12.16 3.22
C GLN A 124 -19.66 -13.51 3.38
N ALA A 125 -18.74 -13.83 2.48
CA ALA A 125 -17.95 -15.06 2.56
C ALA A 125 -17.13 -15.17 3.85
N MET A 126 -16.53 -14.05 4.31
CA MET A 126 -15.80 -14.00 5.58
C MET A 126 -16.74 -14.21 6.78
N ALA A 127 -17.93 -13.62 6.76
CA ALA A 127 -18.92 -13.79 7.83
C ALA A 127 -19.41 -15.25 7.91
N GLU A 128 -19.66 -15.90 6.78
CA GLU A 128 -20.02 -17.32 6.72
C GLU A 128 -18.89 -18.24 7.21
N ALA A 129 -17.65 -17.96 6.80
CA ALA A 129 -16.48 -18.74 7.24
C ALA A 129 -16.25 -18.62 8.76
N ARG A 130 -16.54 -17.45 9.36
CA ARG A 130 -16.50 -17.27 10.82
C ARG A 130 -17.57 -18.08 11.53
N LYS A 131 -18.80 -18.09 11.01
CA LYS A 131 -19.91 -18.90 11.57
C LYS A 131 -19.62 -20.40 11.54
N LYS A 132 -18.92 -20.91 10.52
CA LYS A 132 -18.52 -22.33 10.40
C LYS A 132 -17.37 -22.74 11.32
N LYS A 133 -16.63 -21.79 11.88
CA LYS A 133 -15.50 -22.02 12.79
C LYS A 133 -15.87 -21.86 14.28
N GLN A 134 -17.10 -21.41 14.57
CA GLN A 134 -17.71 -21.42 15.90
C GLN A 134 -18.54 -22.68 16.06
#